data_AF-A0A6A7SHC7-F1
#
_entry.id   AF-A0A6A7SHC7-F1
#
_cell.length_a   1.000
_cell.length_b   1.000
_cell.length_c   1.000
_cell.angle_alpha   90.00
_cell.angle_beta   90.00
_cell.angle_gamma   90.00
#
_symmetry.space_group_name_H-M   'P 1'
#
loop_
_entity.id
_entity.type
_entity.pdbx_description
1 polymer ?
#
loop_
_entity_poly.entity_id
_entity_poly.type
_entity_poly.pdbx_seq_one_letter_code
_entity_poly.pdbx_strand_id
1 'polypeptide(L)'
;MALDAKIERIATRIYGADDVSFSADARRQIDTYQRQGYGELPVCVAKTHLSLSADASLRGAPTGWTLPVREVRLSAGAGFVYALCGDIRTMPGLGADPAAAHIDVDENGEITGLF
;
A
#
# COMPACT_ATOMS: atom_id res chain seq x y z
N MET A 1 -5.92 4.82 -20.38
CA MET A 1 -6.31 3.47 -19.86
C MET A 1 -7.01 3.66 -18.53
N ALA A 2 -8.15 3.01 -18.31
CA ALA A 2 -8.94 3.14 -17.08
C ALA A 2 -8.14 2.73 -15.82
N LEU A 3 -8.50 3.29 -14.66
CA LEU A 3 -7.74 3.10 -13.41
C LEU A 3 -7.78 1.66 -12.90
N ASP A 4 -8.95 1.02 -12.99
CA ASP A 4 -9.17 -0.40 -12.69
C ASP A 4 -8.31 -1.30 -13.59
N ALA A 5 -8.30 -1.06 -14.90
CA ALA A 5 -7.47 -1.80 -15.84
C ALA A 5 -5.96 -1.65 -15.56
N LYS A 6 -5.52 -0.48 -15.09
CA LYS A 6 -4.13 -0.27 -14.64
C LYS A 6 -3.80 -1.11 -13.40
N ILE A 7 -4.70 -1.15 -12.42
CA ILE A 7 -4.55 -1.97 -11.20
C ILE A 7 -4.50 -3.46 -11.57
N GLU A 8 -5.44 -3.92 -12.40
CA GLU A 8 -5.51 -5.31 -12.88
C GLU A 8 -4.24 -5.72 -13.62
N ARG A 9 -3.71 -4.84 -14.47
CA ARG A 9 -2.46 -5.11 -15.19
C ARG A 9 -1.27 -5.26 -14.25
N ILE A 10 -1.17 -4.45 -13.20
CA ILE A 10 -0.11 -4.60 -12.19
C ILE A 10 -0.28 -5.93 -11.45
N ALA A 11 -1.51 -6.24 -11.00
CA ALA A 11 -1.81 -7.45 -10.25
C ALA A 11 -1.47 -8.73 -11.05
N THR A 12 -1.91 -8.81 -12.30
CA THR A 12 -1.76 -10.01 -13.14
C THR A 12 -0.37 -10.15 -13.74
N ARG A 13 0.28 -9.04 -14.14
CA ARG A 13 1.58 -9.09 -14.84
C ARG A 13 2.80 -9.01 -13.93
N ILE A 14 2.68 -8.34 -12.79
CA ILE A 14 3.80 -8.13 -11.87
C ILE A 14 3.68 -9.05 -10.65
N TYR A 15 2.48 -9.17 -10.07
CA TYR A 15 2.30 -9.93 -8.83
C TYR A 15 1.91 -11.39 -9.05
N GLY A 16 1.38 -11.75 -10.22
CA GLY A 16 0.90 -13.09 -10.51
C GLY A 16 -0.45 -13.41 -9.86
N ALA A 17 -1.28 -12.39 -9.63
CA ALA A 17 -2.67 -12.58 -9.24
C ALA A 17 -3.48 -13.11 -10.43
N ASP A 18 -4.49 -13.94 -10.16
CA ASP A 18 -5.41 -14.42 -11.19
C ASP A 18 -6.47 -13.36 -11.53
N ASP A 19 -6.85 -12.54 -10.55
CA ASP A 19 -7.89 -11.52 -10.69
C ASP A 19 -7.73 -10.38 -9.65
N VAL A 20 -8.54 -9.34 -9.77
CA VAL A 20 -8.66 -8.23 -8.81
C VAL A 20 -10.11 -8.06 -8.38
N SER A 21 -10.35 -8.09 -7.07
CA SER A 21 -11.67 -7.79 -6.51
C SER A 21 -11.69 -6.35 -6.01
N PHE A 22 -12.73 -5.60 -6.39
CA PHE A 22 -12.92 -4.23 -5.93
C PHE A 22 -14.10 -4.16 -4.97
N SER A 23 -13.90 -3.55 -3.81
CA SER A 23 -14.99 -3.21 -2.91
C SER A 23 -15.97 -2.24 -3.57
N ALA A 24 -17.19 -2.15 -3.02
CA ALA A 24 -18.16 -1.16 -3.49
C ALA A 24 -17.62 0.28 -3.37
N ASP A 25 -16.81 0.57 -2.35
CA ASP A 25 -16.24 1.90 -2.11
C ASP A 25 -15.16 2.21 -3.13
N ALA A 26 -14.27 1.25 -3.40
CA ALA A 26 -13.22 1.35 -4.41
C ALA A 26 -13.82 1.61 -5.80
N ARG A 27 -14.89 0.90 -6.18
CA ARG A 27 -15.60 1.15 -7.45
C ARG A 27 -16.14 2.57 -7.55
N ARG A 28 -16.85 3.04 -6.52
CA ARG A 28 -17.39 4.42 -6.49
C ARG A 28 -16.30 5.48 -6.58
N GLN A 29 -15.16 5.25 -5.92
CA GLN A 29 -14.00 6.15 -5.95
C GLN A 29 -13.36 6.18 -7.34
N ILE A 30 -13.11 5.02 -7.95
CA ILE A 30 -12.57 4.90 -9.32
C ILE A 30 -13.46 5.66 -10.30
N ASP A 31 -14.76 5.39 -10.31
CA ASP A 31 -15.71 6.05 -11.21
C ASP A 31 -15.69 7.57 -11.04
N THR A 32 -15.61 8.03 -9.80
CA THR A 32 -15.56 9.46 -9.47
C THR A 32 -14.28 10.10 -10.00
N TYR A 33 -13.12 9.50 -9.76
CA TYR A 33 -11.85 10.04 -10.26
C TYR A 33 -11.75 10.02 -11.78
N GLN A 34 -12.33 9.01 -12.44
CA GLN A 34 -12.41 8.97 -13.89
C GLN A 34 -13.28 10.12 -14.44
N ARG A 35 -14.47 10.34 -13.86
CA ARG A 35 -15.35 11.46 -14.23
C ARG A 35 -14.71 12.84 -14.00
N GLN A 36 -13.85 12.95 -12.99
CA GLN A 36 -13.12 14.18 -12.66
C GLN A 36 -11.89 14.42 -13.57
N GLY A 37 -11.59 13.52 -14.52
CA GLY A 37 -10.47 13.67 -15.44
C GLY A 37 -9.14 13.08 -14.93
N TYR A 38 -9.14 12.40 -13.78
CA TYR A 38 -7.94 11.77 -13.21
C TYR A 38 -7.70 10.32 -13.71
N GLY A 39 -8.49 9.83 -14.66
CA GLY A 39 -8.38 8.47 -15.17
C GLY A 39 -7.02 8.13 -15.81
N GLU A 40 -6.33 9.14 -16.35
CA GLU A 40 -5.02 8.94 -16.97
C GLU A 40 -3.85 8.97 -15.99
N LEU A 41 -4.08 9.31 -14.71
CA LEU A 41 -3.03 9.27 -13.70
C LEU A 41 -2.45 7.85 -13.51
N PRO A 42 -1.15 7.73 -13.18
CA PRO A 42 -0.54 6.47 -12.77
C PRO A 42 -1.15 5.94 -11.47
N VAL A 43 -0.99 4.64 -11.25
CA VAL A 43 -1.50 3.92 -10.08
C VAL A 43 -0.34 3.47 -9.20
N CYS A 44 -0.47 3.69 -7.89
CA CYS A 44 0.40 3.13 -6.85
C CYS A 44 -0.39 2.06 -6.05
N VAL A 45 0.14 0.85 -5.94
CA VAL A 45 -0.54 -0.22 -5.19
C VAL A 45 0.06 -0.32 -3.79
N ALA A 46 -0.74 -0.04 -2.77
CA ALA A 46 -0.36 -0.15 -1.38
C ALA A 46 -0.82 -1.51 -0.81
N LYS A 47 0.13 -2.45 -0.68
CA LYS A 47 -0.08 -3.80 -0.15
C LYS A 47 1.06 -4.18 0.79
N THR A 48 0.99 -5.36 1.41
CA THR A 48 2.13 -5.90 2.16
C THR A 48 3.37 -6.02 1.29
N HIS A 49 4.52 -5.66 1.85
CA HIS A 49 5.83 -5.82 1.21
C HIS A 49 6.43 -7.22 1.43
N LEU A 50 5.82 -8.03 2.29
CA LEU A 50 6.32 -9.35 2.69
C LEU A 50 5.94 -10.48 1.71
N SER A 51 5.09 -10.19 0.73
CA SER A 51 4.59 -11.13 -0.27
C SER A 51 4.39 -10.43 -1.61
N LEU A 52 4.39 -11.17 -2.73
CA LEU A 52 3.85 -10.66 -3.99
C LEU A 52 2.33 -10.45 -3.90
N SER A 53 1.64 -11.25 -3.07
CA SER A 53 0.22 -11.12 -2.79
C SER A 53 -0.11 -9.98 -1.82
N ALA A 54 -1.40 -9.85 -1.47
CA ALA A 54 -1.86 -9.01 -0.37
C ALA A 54 -1.74 -9.68 1.02
N ASP A 55 -1.45 -10.99 1.06
CA ASP A 55 -1.28 -11.77 2.30
C ASP A 55 0.20 -11.99 2.60
N ALA A 56 0.67 -11.51 3.76
CA ALA A 56 2.06 -11.62 4.18
C ALA A 56 2.53 -13.06 4.44
N SER A 57 1.60 -14.00 4.64
CA SER A 57 1.90 -15.41 4.88
C SER A 57 2.26 -16.17 3.60
N LEU A 58 1.79 -15.70 2.43
CA LEU A 58 2.04 -16.33 1.14
C LEU A 58 3.43 -15.95 0.60
N ARG A 59 4.41 -16.82 0.78
CA ARG A 59 5.82 -16.56 0.40
C ARG A 59 6.15 -17.08 -1.01
N GLY A 60 7.26 -16.60 -1.55
CA GLY A 60 7.75 -17.01 -2.87
C GLY A 60 6.94 -16.39 -4.01
N ALA A 61 6.56 -17.21 -4.99
CA ALA A 61 5.74 -16.81 -6.14
C ALA A 61 4.34 -17.44 -6.05
N PRO A 62 3.43 -16.88 -5.23
CA PRO A 62 2.09 -17.44 -5.04
C PRO A 62 1.23 -17.30 -6.32
N THR A 63 0.37 -18.29 -6.56
CA THR A 63 -0.61 -18.34 -7.65
C THR A 63 -1.99 -18.67 -7.08
N GLY A 64 -3.07 -18.59 -7.86
CA GLY A 64 -4.40 -18.99 -7.36
C GLY A 64 -5.07 -17.95 -6.46
N TRP A 65 -4.64 -16.68 -6.53
CA TRP A 65 -5.08 -15.64 -5.58
C TRP A 65 -5.60 -14.38 -6.29
N THR A 66 -6.52 -13.70 -5.62
CA THR A 66 -7.14 -12.46 -6.09
C THR A 66 -6.64 -11.28 -5.26
N LEU A 67 -6.27 -10.17 -5.91
CA LEU A 67 -5.88 -8.94 -5.20
C LEU A 67 -7.14 -8.22 -4.68
N PRO A 68 -7.33 -8.05 -3.36
CA PRO A 68 -8.47 -7.34 -2.82
C PRO A 68 -8.19 -5.84 -2.74
N VAL A 69 -8.92 -5.01 -3.46
CA VAL A 69 -8.83 -3.54 -3.42
C VAL A 69 -9.96 -3.00 -2.55
N ARG A 70 -9.62 -2.50 -1.36
CA ARG A 70 -10.61 -2.02 -0.38
C ARG A 70 -11.02 -0.58 -0.63
N GLU A 71 -10.09 0.29 -0.97
CA GLU A 71 -10.35 1.70 -1.27
C GLU A 71 -9.28 2.25 -2.23
N VAL A 72 -9.61 3.35 -2.88
CA VAL A 72 -8.76 4.06 -3.84
C VAL A 72 -8.75 5.53 -3.47
N ARG A 73 -7.55 6.10 -3.33
CA ARG A 73 -7.35 7.48 -2.91
C ARG A 73 -6.58 8.27 -3.95
N LEU A 74 -6.98 9.52 -4.15
CA LEU A 74 -6.35 10.43 -5.10
C LEU A 74 -5.28 11.28 -4.41
N SER A 75 -4.06 11.23 -4.94
CA SER A 75 -2.97 12.15 -4.59
C SER A 75 -2.76 13.14 -5.74
N ALA A 76 -3.71 14.06 -5.92
CA ALA A 76 -3.74 14.96 -7.09
C ALA A 76 -2.46 15.79 -7.24
N GLY A 77 -1.94 16.35 -6.15
CA GLY A 77 -0.71 17.16 -6.17
C GLY A 77 0.54 16.35 -6.55
N ALA A 78 0.61 15.08 -6.15
CA ALA A 78 1.70 14.18 -6.52
C ALA A 78 1.49 13.51 -7.89
N GLY A 79 0.30 13.63 -8.48
CA GLY A 79 -0.01 13.11 -9.80
C GLY A 79 -0.21 11.60 -9.86
N PHE A 80 -0.76 10.97 -8.83
CA PHE A 80 -1.12 9.55 -8.87
C PHE A 80 -2.37 9.21 -8.06
N VAL A 81 -2.94 8.04 -8.33
CA VAL A 81 -4.00 7.40 -7.55
C VAL A 81 -3.41 6.19 -6.85
N TYR A 82 -3.75 5.93 -5.59
CA TYR A 82 -3.26 4.75 -4.88
C TYR A 82 -4.38 3.83 -4.40
N ALA A 83 -4.20 2.53 -4.66
CA ALA A 83 -5.12 1.46 -4.32
C ALA A 83 -4.66 0.74 -3.06
N LEU A 84 -5.51 0.71 -2.04
CA LEU A 84 -5.23 0.09 -0.74
C LEU A 84 -5.72 -1.35 -0.75
N CYS A 85 -4.77 -2.30 -0.71
CA CYS A 85 -5.01 -3.73 -0.87
C CYS A 85 -4.79 -4.52 0.42
N GLY A 86 -5.28 -3.97 1.53
CA GLY A 86 -5.10 -4.50 2.88
C GLY A 86 -5.02 -3.37 3.90
N ASP A 87 -4.65 -3.70 5.13
CA ASP A 87 -4.47 -2.72 6.19
C ASP A 87 -3.06 -2.14 6.14
N ILE A 88 -2.97 -0.92 5.64
CA ILE A 88 -1.71 -0.17 5.56
C ILE A 88 -1.62 0.76 6.76
N ARG A 89 -0.58 0.57 7.57
CA ARG A 89 -0.29 1.44 8.72
C ARG A 89 0.35 2.74 8.23
N THR A 90 -0.36 3.84 8.38
CA THR A 90 0.17 5.19 8.11
C THR A 90 0.75 5.86 9.36
N MET A 91 0.48 5.32 10.54
CA MET A 91 0.95 5.81 11.82
C MET A 91 1.47 4.62 12.65
N PRO A 92 2.80 4.40 12.72
CA PRO A 92 3.36 3.35 13.56
C PRO A 92 3.20 3.73 15.04
N GLY A 93 2.89 2.74 15.88
CA GLY A 93 2.94 2.88 17.33
C GLY A 93 4.33 2.57 17.90
N LEU A 94 4.51 2.85 19.19
CA LEU A 94 5.70 2.45 19.94
C LEU A 94 5.64 0.97 20.34
N GLY A 95 6.80 0.34 20.50
CA GLY A 95 6.93 -1.00 21.06
C GLY A 95 6.62 -1.02 22.57
N ALA A 96 6.49 -2.22 23.14
CA ALA A 96 6.28 -2.39 24.58
C ALA A 96 7.44 -1.81 25.42
N ASP A 97 8.66 -1.92 24.89
CA ASP A 97 9.87 -1.27 25.41
C ASP A 97 10.40 -0.32 24.31
N PRO A 98 10.06 0.99 24.35
CA PRO A 98 10.46 1.92 23.31
C PRO A 98 11.93 2.29 23.42
N ALA A 99 12.64 2.35 22.28
CA ALA A 99 14.04 2.78 22.24
C ALA A 99 14.30 4.12 22.95
N ALA A 100 13.30 5.02 22.97
CA ALA A 100 13.36 6.28 23.70
C ALA A 100 13.66 6.15 25.21
N ALA A 101 13.34 5.02 25.85
CA ALA A 101 13.68 4.76 27.25
C ALA A 101 15.18 4.47 27.45
N HIS A 102 15.90 4.14 26.37
CA HIS A 102 17.32 3.79 26.36
C HIS A 102 18.20 4.88 25.71
N ILE A 103 17.59 5.93 25.14
CA ILE A 103 18.32 7.06 24.55
C ILE A 103 18.73 8.02 25.67
N ASP A 104 20.02 8.31 25.76
CA ASP A 104 20.58 9.25 26.74
C ASP A 104 21.85 9.95 26.22
N VAL A 105 22.39 10.89 26.99
CA VAL A 105 23.65 11.60 26.73
C VAL A 105 24.62 11.29 27.86
N ASP A 106 25.80 10.76 27.54
CA ASP A 106 26.81 10.39 28.53
C ASP A 106 27.60 11.60 29.09
N GLU A 107 28.55 11.33 29.99
CA GLU A 107 29.39 12.35 30.63
C GLU A 107 30.28 13.15 29.66
N ASN A 108 30.55 12.59 28.46
CA ASN A 108 31.33 13.24 27.41
C ASN A 108 30.45 14.02 26.43
N GLY A 109 29.12 14.00 26.61
CA GLY A 109 28.16 14.60 25.70
C GLY A 109 27.85 13.72 24.49
N GLU A 110 28.19 12.43 24.52
CA GLU A 110 27.93 11.47 23.45
C GLU A 110 26.54 10.83 23.60
N ILE A 111 25.82 10.69 22.49
CA ILE A 111 24.49 10.07 22.48
C ILE A 111 24.64 8.55 22.55
N THR A 112 23.89 7.92 23.46
CA THR A 112 23.80 6.46 23.62
C THR A 112 22.39 5.96 23.30
N GLY A 113 22.25 4.68 22.92
CA GLY A 113 20.94 4.01 22.71
C GLY A 113 20.15 4.42 21.47
N LEU A 114 20.72 5.25 20.57
CA LEU A 114 20.05 5.70 19.33
C LEU A 114 20.13 4.67 18.19
N PHE A 115 21.12 3.78 18.20
CA PHE A 115 21.37 2.75 17.18
C PHE A 115 21.88 1.44 17.80
#